data_AF-A0A820RVP4-F1
#
_entry.id   AF-A0A820RVP4-F1
#
_cell.length_a   1.000
_cell.length_b   1.000
_cell.length_c   1.000
_cell.angle_alpha   90.00
_cell.angle_beta   90.00
_cell.angle_gamma   90.00
#
_symmetry.space_group_name_H-M   'P 1'
#
loop_
_entity.id
_entity.type
_entity.pdbx_description
1 polymer ?
#
loop_
_entity_poly.entity_id
_entity_poly.type
_entity_poly.pdbx_seq_one_letter_code
_entity_poly.pdbx_strand_id
1 'polypeptide(L)'
;MACIVSIKDSPVKNGRLYYSDIGTIWKDYSEDLHPWILKLTEAFDLTFPVPDQNMNLVPCLLPEEEPEYTWIDDTTNTENREMKVVYIFNYLP
;
A
#
# COMPACT_ATOMS: atom_id res chain seq x y z
N MET A 1 7.04 -18.11 -8.64
CA MET A 1 6.21 -17.28 -9.54
C MET A 1 5.26 -16.45 -8.68
N ALA A 2 5.19 -15.13 -8.90
CA ALA A 2 4.32 -14.11 -8.27
C ALA A 2 4.14 -14.16 -6.73
N CYS A 3 5.23 -14.17 -5.96
CA CYS A 3 5.23 -14.34 -4.49
C CYS A 3 4.74 -13.11 -3.69
N ILE A 4 4.55 -11.93 -4.31
CA ILE A 4 4.29 -10.67 -3.58
C ILE A 4 2.80 -10.46 -3.30
N VAL A 5 1.96 -10.81 -4.28
CA VAL A 5 0.50 -10.58 -4.25
C VAL A 5 -0.30 -11.86 -4.04
N SER A 6 0.36 -13.02 -4.00
CA SER A 6 -0.29 -14.28 -3.71
C SER A 6 0.08 -14.75 -2.32
N ILE A 7 -0.95 -15.17 -1.57
CA ILE A 7 -0.93 -15.92 -0.30
C ILE A 7 -1.27 -15.09 0.94
N LYS A 8 -2.38 -15.50 1.59
CA LYS A 8 -2.88 -15.06 2.92
C LYS A 8 -1.89 -15.29 4.08
N ASP A 9 -0.72 -15.85 3.79
CA ASP A 9 0.35 -16.27 4.69
C ASP A 9 1.70 -15.63 4.29
N SER A 10 1.66 -14.56 3.51
CA SER A 10 2.82 -13.73 3.17
C SER A 10 3.24 -12.92 4.41
N PRO A 11 4.54 -12.68 4.65
CA PRO A 11 5.01 -11.80 5.73
C PRO A 11 4.56 -10.34 5.55
N VAL A 12 3.97 -9.98 4.40
CA VAL A 12 3.27 -8.71 4.19
C VAL A 12 2.00 -8.68 5.04
N LYS A 13 2.01 -7.90 6.13
CA LYS A 13 0.87 -7.76 7.05
C LYS A 13 0.20 -6.39 6.87
N ASN A 14 -1.12 -6.38 6.75
CA ASN A 14 -1.93 -5.15 6.60
C ASN A 14 -1.42 -4.25 5.46
N GLY A 15 -1.02 -4.84 4.35
CA GLY A 15 -0.48 -4.14 3.19
C GLY A 15 0.89 -3.49 3.42
N ARG A 16 1.63 -3.87 4.47
CA ARG A 16 2.97 -3.35 4.75
C ARG A 16 4.03 -4.41 4.45
N LEU A 17 4.95 -4.06 3.54
CA LEU A 17 6.11 -4.85 3.17
C LEU A 17 7.36 -4.19 3.79
N TYR A 18 7.84 -4.72 4.91
CA TYR A 18 9.08 -4.23 5.53
C TYR A 18 10.31 -4.79 4.80
N TYR A 19 11.35 -3.96 4.69
CA TYR A 19 12.59 -4.39 4.03
C TYR A 19 13.33 -5.51 4.78
N SER A 20 13.06 -5.66 6.08
CA SER A 20 13.55 -6.80 6.88
C SER A 20 12.99 -8.14 6.40
N ASP A 21 11.79 -8.14 5.84
CA ASP A 21 11.07 -9.37 5.48
C ASP A 21 11.33 -9.78 4.03
N ILE A 22 11.92 -8.89 3.23
CA ILE A 22 12.27 -9.10 1.82
C ILE A 22 13.11 -10.39 1.62
N GLY A 23 14.12 -10.60 2.46
CA GLY A 23 14.97 -11.79 2.38
C GLY A 23 14.20 -13.10 2.60
N THR A 24 13.11 -13.04 3.37
CA THR A 24 12.23 -14.20 3.61
C THR A 24 11.30 -14.43 2.43
N ILE A 25 10.74 -13.37 1.84
CA ILE A 25 9.80 -13.43 0.69
C ILE A 25 10.52 -13.92 -0.57
N TRP A 26 11.72 -13.42 -0.81
CA TRP A 26 12.53 -13.71 -2.00
C TRP A 26 13.72 -14.61 -1.68
N LYS A 27 13.57 -15.51 -0.69
CA LYS A 27 14.61 -16.48 -0.28
C LYS A 27 15.16 -17.34 -1.41
N ASP A 28 14.37 -17.55 -2.46
CA ASP A 28 14.74 -18.34 -3.63
C ASP A 28 15.56 -17.53 -4.66
N TYR A 29 15.70 -16.22 -4.46
CA TYR A 29 16.48 -15.31 -5.29
C TYR A 29 17.72 -14.82 -4.54
N SER A 30 18.81 -14.57 -5.26
CA SER A 30 20.02 -13.96 -4.68
C SER A 30 19.70 -12.61 -4.03
N GLU A 31 20.32 -12.33 -2.89
CA GLU A 31 20.14 -11.07 -2.15
C GLU A 31 20.47 -9.84 -2.99
N ASP A 32 21.45 -9.95 -3.89
CA ASP A 32 21.82 -8.88 -4.82
C ASP A 32 20.67 -8.50 -5.78
N LEU A 33 19.71 -9.39 -6.00
CA LEU A 33 18.56 -9.17 -6.86
C LEU A 33 17.35 -8.60 -6.11
N HIS A 34 17.33 -8.67 -4.78
CA HIS A 34 16.19 -8.20 -3.99
C HIS A 34 15.86 -6.72 -4.23
N PRO A 35 16.83 -5.78 -4.27
CA PRO A 35 16.54 -4.38 -4.58
C PRO A 35 15.98 -4.18 -5.99
N TRP A 36 16.39 -5.03 -6.95
CA TRP A 36 15.90 -4.96 -8.32
C TRP A 36 14.47 -5.49 -8.44
N ILE A 37 14.14 -6.55 -7.70
CA ILE A 37 12.77 -7.08 -7.63
C ILE A 37 11.83 -6.05 -6.99
N LEU A 38 12.27 -5.36 -5.93
CA LEU A 38 11.49 -4.28 -5.31
C LEU A 38 11.24 -3.12 -6.27
N LYS A 39 12.27 -2.67 -6.98
CA LYS A 39 12.12 -1.62 -8.01
C LYS A 39 11.19 -2.05 -9.15
N LEU A 40 11.22 -3.34 -9.51
CA LEU A 40 10.30 -3.88 -10.51
C LEU A 40 8.85 -3.79 -9.99
N THR A 41 8.61 -4.12 -8.73
CA THR A 41 7.24 -4.07 -8.18
C THR A 41 6.72 -2.66 -8.00
N GLU A 42 7.61 -1.70 -7.76
CA GLU A 42 7.31 -0.28 -7.84
C GLU A 42 6.97 0.15 -9.28
N ALA A 43 7.74 -0.28 -10.28
CA ALA A 43 7.50 0.09 -11.68
C ALA A 43 6.19 -0.47 -12.27
N PHE A 44 5.66 -1.54 -11.68
CA PHE A 44 4.36 -2.13 -12.05
C PHE A 44 3.22 -1.66 -11.13
N ASP A 45 3.44 -0.62 -10.33
CA ASP A 45 2.46 -0.03 -9.41
C ASP A 45 1.87 -1.05 -8.41
N LEU A 46 2.62 -2.11 -8.09
CA LEU A 46 2.21 -3.13 -7.11
C LEU A 46 2.57 -2.72 -5.68
N THR A 47 3.68 -1.98 -5.55
CA THR A 47 4.20 -1.55 -4.24
C THR A 47 4.64 -0.10 -4.29
N PHE A 48 4.39 0.64 -3.21
CA PHE A 48 4.69 2.07 -3.14
C PHE A 48 5.62 2.36 -1.97
N PRO A 49 6.80 2.98 -2.17
CA PRO A 49 7.71 3.27 -1.08
C PRO A 49 7.12 4.32 -0.15
N VAL A 50 7.25 4.12 1.16
CA VAL A 50 6.84 5.10 2.17
C VAL A 50 8.07 5.93 2.57
N PRO A 51 8.06 7.26 2.34
CA PRO A 51 9.15 8.12 2.76
C PRO A 51 9.44 7.95 4.26
N ASP A 52 10.72 7.98 4.62
CA ASP A 52 11.21 7.88 6.00
C ASP A 52 10.89 6.57 6.74
N GLN A 53 10.35 5.58 6.03
CA GLN A 53 10.10 4.25 6.56
C GLN A 53 10.77 3.21 5.65
N ASN A 54 11.46 2.23 6.24
CA ASN A 54 12.08 1.12 5.49
C ASN A 54 11.03 0.08 5.08
N MET A 55 10.01 0.53 4.35
CA MET A 55 8.89 -0.29 3.92
C MET A 55 8.21 0.24 2.65
N ASN A 56 7.57 -0.68 1.92
CA ASN A 56 6.63 -0.35 0.86
C ASN A 56 5.20 -0.71 1.29
N LEU A 57 4.22 0.04 0.79
CA LEU A 57 2.81 -0.30 0.86
C LEU A 57 2.42 -1.18 -0.33
N VAL A 58 1.58 -2.17 -0.07
CA VAL A 58 0.98 -3.06 -1.07
C VAL A 58 -0.53 -2.83 -1.04
N PRO A 59 -1.08 -1.97 -1.92
CA PRO A 59 -2.48 -1.53 -1.83
C PRO A 59 -3.49 -2.68 -1.88
N CYS A 60 -3.22 -3.71 -2.69
CA CYS A 60 -4.09 -4.88 -2.84
C CYS A 60 -4.17 -5.76 -1.57
N LEU A 61 -3.32 -5.52 -0.57
CA LEU A 61 -3.30 -6.25 0.71
C LEU A 61 -3.60 -5.33 1.90
N LEU A 62 -4.02 -4.09 1.66
CA LEU A 62 -4.50 -3.20 2.72
C LEU A 62 -5.78 -3.77 3.35
N PRO A 63 -6.04 -3.48 4.63
CA PRO A 63 -7.32 -3.83 5.25
C PRO A 63 -8.48 -3.23 4.46
N GLU A 64 -9.55 -4.01 4.29
CA GLU A 64 -10.81 -3.52 3.73
C GLU A 64 -11.57 -2.61 4.70
N GLU A 65 -11.22 -2.67 5.99
CA GLU A 65 -11.80 -1.83 7.04
C GLU A 65 -11.42 -0.37 6.82
N GLU A 66 -12.44 0.50 6.83
CA GLU A 66 -12.23 1.95 6.77
C GLU A 66 -11.47 2.40 8.03
N PRO A 67 -10.39 3.19 7.90
CA PRO A 67 -9.70 3.76 9.04
C PRO A 67 -10.59 4.69 9.85
N GLU A 68 -10.35 4.76 11.15
CA GLU A 68 -10.98 5.80 11.97
C GLU A 68 -10.34 7.16 11.67
N TYR A 69 -11.14 8.09 11.17
CA TYR A 69 -10.73 9.47 10.93
C TYR A 69 -11.50 10.42 11.84
N THR A 70 -10.79 11.29 12.54
CA THR A 70 -11.41 12.45 13.18
C THR A 70 -11.35 13.61 12.21
N TRP A 71 -12.41 13.80 11.44
CA TRP A 71 -12.60 15.05 10.71
C TRP A 71 -12.74 16.18 11.74
N ILE A 72 -12.02 17.29 11.55
CA ILE A 72 -12.20 18.46 12.39
C ILE A 72 -13.52 19.10 11.93
N ASP A 73 -14.60 18.78 12.63
CA ASP A 73 -15.89 19.45 12.46
C ASP A 73 -15.78 20.88 12.97
N ASP A 74 -15.32 21.80 12.13
CA ASP A 74 -15.33 23.24 12.39
C ASP A 74 -16.77 23.78 12.27
N THR A 75 -17.67 23.27 13.10
CA THR A 75 -19.07 23.73 13.18
C THR A 75 -19.19 25.15 13.73
N THR A 76 -18.09 25.74 14.19
CA THR A 76 -18.03 27.11 14.74
C THR A 76 -17.57 28.18 13.75
N ASN A 77 -17.10 27.82 12.55
CA ASN A 77 -16.57 28.78 11.58
C ASN A 77 -17.42 28.80 10.30
N THR A 78 -18.27 29.82 10.14
CA THR A 78 -19.19 30.04 9.01
C THR A 78 -18.53 30.18 7.63
N GLU A 79 -17.20 30.08 7.54
CA GLU A 79 -16.43 30.24 6.30
C GLU A 79 -15.94 28.91 5.68
N ASN A 80 -16.09 27.78 6.37
CA ASN A 80 -15.66 26.49 5.82
C ASN A 80 -16.72 25.94 4.85
N ARG A 81 -16.33 25.77 3.59
CA ARG A 81 -17.15 25.15 2.53
C ARG A 81 -16.61 23.78 2.20
N GLU A 82 -17.39 22.75 2.49
CA GLU A 82 -17.10 21.39 2.04
C GLU A 82 -17.62 21.20 0.60
N MET A 83 -16.81 20.56 -0.24
CA MET A 83 -17.22 20.19 -1.60
C MET A 83 -17.12 18.67 -1.75
N LYS A 84 -18.27 18.01 -1.87
CA LYS A 84 -18.34 16.59 -2.18
C LYS A 84 -18.46 16.41 -3.69
N VAL A 85 -17.52 15.68 -4.28
CA VAL A 85 -17.58 15.27 -5.69
C VAL A 85 -17.78 13.76 -5.73
N VAL A 86 -18.80 13.32 -6.47
CA VAL A 86 -19.09 11.89 -6.67
C VAL A 86 -18.66 11.52 -8.08
N TYR A 87 -17.68 10.63 -8.19
CA TYR A 87 -17.23 10.08 -9.46
C TYR A 87 -18.03 8.81 -9.78
N ILE A 88 -18.70 8.78 -10.94
CA ILE A 88 -19.50 7.65 -11.41
C ILE A 88 -18.78 7.01 -12.58
N PHE A 89 -18.46 5.73 -12.45
CA PHE A 89 -17.80 4.93 -13.49
C PHE A 89 -18.74 3.82 -13.96
N ASN A 90 -18.78 3.55 -15.27
CA ASN A 90 -19.45 2.36 -15.80
C ASN A 90 -18.72 1.07 -15.40
N TYR A 91 -17.40 1.17 -15.20
CA TYR A 91 -16.53 0.13 -14.69
C TYR A 91 -15.29 0.81 -14.09
N LEU A 92 -14.91 0.40 -12.87
CA LEU A 92 -13.66 0.81 -12.23
C LEU A 92 -12.72 -0.41 -12.26
N PRO A 93 -11.57 -0.33 -12.94
CA PRO A 93 -10.62 -1.43 -13.08
C PRO A 93 -10.08 -2.00 -11.77
#